data_AF-A0A454CZX2-F1
#
_entry.id   AF-A0A454CZX2-F1
#
_cell.length_a   1.000
_cell.length_b   1.000
_cell.length_c   1.000
_cell.angle_alpha   90.00
_cell.angle_beta   90.00
_cell.angle_gamma   90.00
#
_symmetry.space_group_name_H-M   'P 1'
#
loop_
_entity.id
_entity.type
_entity.pdbx_description
1 polymer ?
#
loop_
_entity_poly.entity_id
_entity_poly.type
_entity_poly.pdbx_seq_one_letter_code
_entity_poly.pdbx_strand_id
1 'polypeptide(L)'
;MSSIFGCTQKFNDVSATVQEAYGNYIDVELTPEEIEAVPYASAYLKIGDQKQVFVVLAFAEQNPLTGNTQLKWVSADKAMVVTENGHIIKTIGLQTTNLAGIYGNVPAYSAPSVQYSLSYDWADKYRYGFPAKVQRSRQGKESVITPISSTTTDIYTEVVTFTSLEKSVENQYWVNG
;
A
#
# COMPACT_ATOMS: atom_id res chain seq x y z
N MET A 1 2.86 21.41 -22.01
CA MET A 1 3.04 21.64 -20.55
C MET A 1 1.67 21.56 -19.87
N SER A 2 1.08 20.36 -19.72
CA SER A 2 -0.24 20.18 -19.08
C SER A 2 -0.35 18.79 -18.48
N SER A 3 0.24 18.55 -17.31
CA SER A 3 0.08 17.24 -16.63
C SER A 3 0.09 17.31 -15.11
N ILE A 4 0.61 18.37 -14.49
CA ILE A 4 0.70 18.46 -13.02
C ILE A 4 -0.64 18.94 -12.40
N PHE A 5 -1.30 19.93 -13.01
CA PHE A 5 -2.59 20.45 -12.50
C PHE A 5 -3.74 19.44 -12.59
N GLY A 6 -3.73 18.54 -13.57
CA GLY A 6 -4.79 17.54 -13.75
C GLY A 6 -4.78 16.44 -12.69
N CYS A 7 -3.60 15.94 -12.31
CA CYS A 7 -3.47 14.91 -11.28
C CYS A 7 -3.83 15.42 -9.89
N THR A 8 -3.44 16.66 -9.56
CA THR A 8 -3.78 17.28 -8.26
C THR A 8 -5.28 17.55 -8.14
N GLN A 9 -5.94 18.05 -9.20
CA GLN A 9 -7.38 18.26 -9.16
C GLN A 9 -8.14 16.93 -9.06
N LYS A 10 -7.76 15.92 -9.84
CA LYS A 10 -8.38 14.59 -9.76
C LYS A 10 -8.22 13.93 -8.39
N PHE A 11 -7.07 14.10 -7.74
CA PHE A 11 -6.87 13.64 -6.37
C PHE A 11 -7.79 14.37 -5.38
N ASN A 12 -7.89 15.69 -5.50
CA ASN A 12 -8.77 16.49 -4.64
C ASN A 12 -10.23 16.11 -4.84
N ASP A 13 -10.66 15.89 -6.08
CA ASP A 13 -12.02 15.49 -6.43
C ASP A 13 -12.37 14.14 -5.79
N VAL A 14 -11.50 13.12 -5.97
CA VAL A 14 -11.74 11.80 -5.36
C VAL A 14 -11.72 11.90 -3.84
N SER A 15 -10.75 12.62 -3.26
CA SER A 15 -10.72 12.80 -1.81
C SER A 15 -11.96 13.51 -1.29
N ALA A 16 -12.50 14.49 -2.03
CA ALA A 16 -13.73 15.18 -1.68
C ALA A 16 -14.95 14.26 -1.76
N THR A 17 -15.08 13.44 -2.81
CA THR A 17 -16.12 12.41 -2.91
C THR A 17 -16.04 11.42 -1.75
N VAL A 18 -14.82 11.01 -1.37
CA VAL A 18 -14.59 10.10 -0.25
C VAL A 18 -14.93 10.75 1.08
N GLN A 19 -14.57 12.02 1.28
CA GLN A 19 -14.94 12.77 2.47
C GLN A 19 -16.45 12.98 2.56
N GLU A 20 -17.12 13.24 1.44
CA GLU A 20 -18.57 13.44 1.38
C GLU A 20 -19.33 12.13 1.64
N ALA A 21 -18.95 11.05 0.97
CA ALA A 21 -19.60 9.75 1.09
C ALA A 21 -19.20 9.00 2.36
N TYR A 22 -17.96 9.18 2.82
CA TYR A 22 -17.36 8.35 3.87
C TYR A 22 -16.56 9.10 4.94
N GLY A 23 -16.60 10.43 4.98
CA GLY A 23 -15.83 11.22 5.96
C GLY A 23 -16.22 10.99 7.42
N ASN A 24 -17.44 10.50 7.67
CA ASN A 24 -17.89 10.06 8.99
C ASN A 24 -17.33 8.69 9.41
N TYR A 25 -16.76 7.94 8.47
CA TYR A 25 -16.17 6.62 8.70
C TYR A 25 -14.65 6.65 8.82
N ILE A 26 -14.05 7.84 8.79
CA ILE A 26 -12.74 8.03 9.41
C ILE A 26 -12.95 7.64 10.87
N ASP A 27 -12.29 6.56 11.32
CA ASP A 27 -12.40 6.06 12.71
C ASP A 27 -13.59 5.12 13.02
N VAL A 28 -14.25 4.55 12.00
CA VAL A 28 -15.34 3.56 12.21
C VAL A 28 -15.10 2.33 11.36
N GLU A 29 -15.23 1.14 11.97
CA GLU A 29 -15.34 -0.12 11.23
C GLU A 29 -16.73 -0.20 10.60
N LEU A 30 -16.79 -0.11 9.26
CA LEU A 30 -18.01 -0.31 8.48
C LEU A 30 -18.57 -1.71 8.70
N THR A 31 -19.90 -1.81 8.71
CA THR A 31 -20.56 -3.12 8.69
C THR A 31 -20.33 -3.84 7.36
N PRO A 32 -20.49 -5.18 7.29
CA PRO A 32 -20.43 -5.91 6.02
C PRO A 32 -21.35 -5.31 4.94
N GLU A 33 -22.57 -4.92 5.30
CA GLU A 33 -23.55 -4.34 4.37
C GLU A 33 -23.08 -2.97 3.85
N GLU A 34 -22.48 -2.15 4.72
CA GLU A 34 -21.89 -0.88 4.31
C GLU A 34 -20.71 -1.08 3.36
N ILE A 35 -19.85 -2.08 3.61
CA ILE A 35 -18.71 -2.41 2.74
C ILE A 35 -19.20 -2.91 1.38
N GLU A 36 -20.22 -3.77 1.33
CA GLU A 36 -20.82 -4.27 0.09
C GLU A 36 -21.48 -3.15 -0.73
N ALA A 37 -21.98 -2.11 -0.08
CA ALA A 37 -22.59 -0.96 -0.74
C ALA A 37 -21.57 0.00 -1.38
N VAL A 38 -20.26 -0.14 -1.08
CA VAL A 38 -19.21 0.71 -1.66
C VAL A 38 -19.02 0.34 -3.13
N PRO A 39 -19.25 1.26 -4.09
CA PRO A 39 -19.22 0.94 -5.52
C PRO A 39 -17.79 0.81 -6.10
N TYR A 40 -16.77 0.96 -5.27
CA TYR A 40 -15.36 0.95 -5.64
C TYR A 40 -14.57 -0.01 -4.75
N ALA A 41 -13.40 -0.44 -5.22
CA ALA A 41 -12.47 -1.18 -4.38
C ALA A 41 -12.08 -0.34 -3.15
N SER A 42 -12.09 -0.96 -1.99
CA SER A 42 -11.78 -0.34 -0.72
C SER A 42 -10.86 -1.22 0.12
N ALA A 43 -10.21 -0.62 1.12
CA ALA A 43 -9.32 -1.31 2.03
C ALA A 43 -9.32 -0.62 3.39
N TYR A 44 -8.80 -1.35 4.38
CA TYR A 44 -8.47 -0.78 5.68
C TYR A 44 -6.95 -0.66 5.83
N LEU A 45 -6.51 0.49 6.33
CA LEU A 45 -5.11 0.76 6.63
C LEU A 45 -4.95 1.08 8.12
N LYS A 46 -3.87 0.58 8.72
CA LYS A 46 -3.50 0.87 10.11
C LYS A 46 -2.02 1.13 10.20
N ILE A 47 -1.63 2.17 10.95
CA ILE A 47 -0.23 2.55 11.14
C ILE A 47 0.09 2.46 12.63
N GLY A 48 0.95 1.51 13.01
CA GLY A 48 1.28 1.25 14.41
C GLY A 48 0.02 1.04 15.26
N ASP A 49 -0.06 1.74 16.38
CA ASP A 49 -1.20 1.68 17.31
C ASP A 49 -2.30 2.70 16.98
N GLN A 50 -2.19 3.40 15.85
CA GLN A 50 -3.25 4.32 15.41
C GLN A 50 -4.51 3.55 15.03
N LYS A 51 -5.61 4.28 14.98
CA LYS A 51 -6.90 3.71 14.59
C LYS A 51 -6.92 3.33 13.12
N GLN A 52 -7.72 2.32 12.81
CA GLN A 52 -7.88 1.81 11.46
C GLN A 52 -8.63 2.85 10.60
N VAL A 53 -8.17 3.05 9.38
CA VAL A 53 -8.70 4.04 8.44
C VAL A 53 -9.24 3.33 7.21
N PHE A 54 -10.46 3.67 6.81
CA PHE A 54 -11.05 3.23 5.56
C PHE A 54 -10.52 4.07 4.38
N VAL A 55 -10.06 3.38 3.33
CA VAL A 55 -9.55 4.01 2.10
C VAL A 55 -10.23 3.42 0.88
N VAL A 56 -10.31 4.22 -0.18
CA VAL A 56 -10.83 3.76 -1.48
C VAL A 56 -9.76 3.86 -2.56
N LEU A 57 -9.90 3.03 -3.59
CA LEU A 57 -9.05 3.08 -4.77
C LEU A 57 -9.44 4.28 -5.66
N ALA A 58 -8.59 5.29 -5.71
CA ALA A 58 -8.80 6.46 -6.55
C ALA A 58 -8.38 6.22 -8.01
N PHE A 59 -7.21 5.58 -8.20
CA PHE A 59 -6.63 5.36 -9.52
C PHE A 59 -5.84 4.06 -9.59
N ALA A 60 -5.86 3.45 -10.78
CA ALA A 60 -4.99 2.36 -11.17
C ALA A 60 -4.25 2.78 -12.45
N GLU A 61 -2.93 2.94 -12.38
CA GLU A 61 -2.12 3.45 -13.50
C GLU A 61 -0.86 2.61 -13.66
N GLN A 62 -0.32 2.47 -14.87
CA GLN A 62 0.94 1.76 -15.06
C GLN A 62 2.12 2.60 -14.57
N ASN A 63 3.02 1.97 -13.81
CA ASN A 63 4.33 2.51 -13.51
C ASN A 63 5.19 2.44 -14.79
N PRO A 64 5.63 3.58 -15.34
CA PRO A 64 6.42 3.59 -16.58
C PRO A 64 7.81 2.96 -16.42
N LEU A 65 8.31 2.80 -15.18
CA LEU A 65 9.62 2.21 -14.90
C LEU A 65 9.56 0.69 -14.75
N THR A 66 8.52 0.17 -14.08
CA THR A 66 8.42 -1.26 -13.76
C THR A 66 7.39 -2.00 -14.63
N GLY A 67 6.48 -1.27 -15.29
CA GLY A 67 5.34 -1.83 -16.02
C GLY A 67 4.21 -2.34 -15.11
N ASN A 68 4.39 -2.33 -13.79
CA ASN A 68 3.37 -2.77 -12.83
C ASN A 68 2.23 -1.77 -12.72
N THR A 69 1.04 -2.23 -12.37
CA THR A 69 -0.07 -1.35 -12.00
C THR A 69 0.13 -0.78 -10.59
N GLN A 70 0.18 0.53 -10.49
CA GLN A 70 0.12 1.31 -9.25
C GLN A 70 -1.33 1.56 -8.86
N LEU A 71 -1.71 1.09 -7.68
CA LEU A 71 -2.99 1.37 -7.06
C LEU A 71 -2.82 2.53 -6.08
N LYS A 72 -3.60 3.59 -6.24
CA LYS A 72 -3.57 4.78 -5.40
C LYS A 72 -4.77 4.79 -4.48
N TRP A 73 -4.54 4.45 -3.22
CA TRP A 73 -5.54 4.39 -2.17
C TRP A 73 -5.58 5.72 -1.44
N VAL A 74 -6.78 6.26 -1.26
CA VAL A 74 -6.99 7.60 -0.70
C VAL A 74 -7.93 7.52 0.49
N SER A 75 -7.51 8.13 1.59
CA SER A 75 -8.34 8.34 2.77
C SER A 75 -9.09 9.67 2.69
N ALA A 76 -10.15 9.79 3.49
CA ALA A 76 -10.94 11.01 3.55
C ALA A 76 -10.13 12.24 4.07
N ASP A 77 -9.13 12.02 4.93
CA ASP A 77 -8.18 13.05 5.39
C ASP A 77 -7.06 13.38 4.37
N LYS A 78 -7.20 12.92 3.12
CA LYS A 78 -6.29 13.20 1.99
C LYS A 78 -4.90 12.60 2.14
N ALA A 79 -4.71 11.58 2.98
CA ALA A 79 -3.54 10.73 2.87
C ALA A 79 -3.68 9.80 1.65
N MET A 80 -2.53 9.49 1.04
CA MET A 80 -2.46 8.55 -0.08
C MET A 80 -1.42 7.47 0.21
N VAL A 81 -1.80 6.23 -0.06
CA VAL A 81 -0.88 5.09 -0.09
C VAL A 81 -0.88 4.53 -1.52
N VAL A 82 0.31 4.36 -2.09
CA VAL A 82 0.48 3.77 -3.41
C VAL A 82 1.05 2.38 -3.25
N THR A 83 0.39 1.39 -3.87
CA THR A 83 0.83 0.00 -3.83
C THR A 83 1.10 -0.57 -5.21
N GLU A 84 2.09 -1.44 -5.32
CA GLU A 84 2.31 -2.33 -6.48
C GLU A 84 2.37 -3.77 -5.97
N ASN A 85 1.53 -4.67 -6.50
CA ASN A 85 1.51 -6.09 -6.13
C ASN A 85 1.49 -6.31 -4.60
N GLY A 86 0.71 -5.49 -3.88
CA GLY A 86 0.59 -5.52 -2.41
C GLY A 86 1.70 -4.80 -1.63
N HIS A 87 2.80 -4.38 -2.28
CA HIS A 87 3.88 -3.65 -1.62
C HIS A 87 3.54 -2.17 -1.57
N ILE A 88 3.70 -1.52 -0.41
CA ILE A 88 3.62 -0.06 -0.30
C ILE A 88 4.88 0.53 -0.91
N ILE A 89 4.74 1.25 -2.03
CA ILE A 89 5.88 1.84 -2.75
C ILE A 89 6.03 3.35 -2.52
N LYS A 90 4.98 4.02 -2.03
CA LYS A 90 4.97 5.46 -1.76
C LYS A 90 3.82 5.83 -0.84
N THR A 91 4.03 6.84 0.00
CA THR A 91 2.97 7.45 0.80
C THR A 91 3.03 8.97 0.70
N ILE A 92 1.88 9.64 0.85
CA ILE A 92 1.75 11.10 0.84
C ILE A 92 0.76 11.50 1.93
N GLY A 93 1.06 12.55 2.70
CA GLY A 93 0.10 13.12 3.66
C GLY A 93 -0.04 12.35 4.97
N LEU A 94 0.79 11.33 5.24
CA LEU A 94 0.83 10.69 6.56
C LEU A 94 1.37 11.65 7.63
N GLN A 95 0.83 11.54 8.85
CA GLN A 95 1.11 12.46 9.96
C GLN A 95 2.55 12.41 10.49
N THR A 96 3.20 11.24 10.41
CA THR A 96 4.53 11.02 11.03
C THR A 96 5.66 11.17 10.03
N THR A 97 5.70 10.32 9.02
CA THR A 97 6.70 10.33 7.95
C THR A 97 6.10 9.73 6.69
N ASN A 98 6.71 10.00 5.54
CA ASN A 98 6.30 9.45 4.27
C ASN A 98 7.43 8.69 3.59
N LEU A 99 7.08 7.57 2.98
CA LEU A 99 7.91 6.86 2.03
C LEU A 99 7.84 7.62 0.69
N ALA A 100 8.95 8.22 0.27
CA ALA A 100 9.01 8.97 -0.98
C ALA A 100 9.03 8.03 -2.19
N GLY A 101 9.65 6.86 -2.05
CA GLY A 101 9.71 5.86 -3.10
C GLY A 101 10.43 4.57 -2.66
N ILE A 102 10.10 3.48 -3.34
CA ILE A 102 10.90 2.25 -3.37
C ILE A 102 11.23 1.96 -4.83
N TYR A 103 12.50 1.64 -5.08
CA TYR A 103 13.02 1.42 -6.42
C TYR A 103 13.69 0.06 -6.53
N GLY A 104 13.48 -0.61 -7.65
CA GLY A 104 14.00 -1.95 -7.93
C GLY A 104 12.91 -2.84 -8.51
N ASN A 105 13.31 -4.03 -8.96
CA ASN A 105 12.37 -4.99 -9.51
C ASN A 105 11.91 -5.96 -8.41
N VAL A 106 10.63 -5.90 -8.05
CA VAL A 106 10.02 -6.87 -7.15
C VAL A 106 9.60 -8.09 -7.97
N PRO A 107 10.17 -9.28 -7.74
CA PRO A 107 9.78 -10.47 -8.47
C PRO A 107 8.32 -10.85 -8.15
N ALA A 108 7.66 -11.56 -9.07
CA ALA A 108 6.34 -12.13 -8.82
C ALA A 108 6.37 -13.10 -7.62
N TYR A 109 5.23 -13.28 -6.96
CA TYR A 109 5.10 -14.27 -5.90
C TYR A 109 5.28 -15.69 -6.48
N SER A 110 6.15 -16.49 -5.87
CA SER A 110 6.54 -17.81 -6.37
C SER A 110 6.89 -18.75 -5.24
N ALA A 111 6.74 -20.07 -5.43
CA ALA A 111 7.07 -21.05 -4.39
C ALA A 111 8.56 -21.08 -3.97
N PRO A 112 9.55 -20.99 -4.88
CA PRO A 112 10.94 -20.89 -4.48
C PRO A 112 11.22 -19.61 -3.70
N SER A 113 12.11 -19.70 -2.71
CA SER A 113 12.61 -18.51 -2.01
C SER A 113 13.41 -17.65 -2.97
N VAL A 114 13.20 -16.34 -2.93
CA VAL A 114 13.84 -15.37 -3.81
C VAL A 114 14.62 -14.34 -3.00
N GLN A 115 15.71 -13.87 -3.58
CA GLN A 115 16.48 -12.75 -3.04
C GLN A 115 16.57 -11.68 -4.11
N TYR A 116 16.39 -10.43 -3.70
CA TYR A 116 16.45 -9.29 -4.59
C TYR A 116 16.86 -8.03 -3.82
N SER A 117 17.09 -6.93 -4.53
CA SER A 117 17.56 -5.67 -3.93
C SER A 117 16.62 -4.54 -4.27
N LEU A 118 16.42 -3.66 -3.30
CA LEU A 118 15.60 -2.47 -3.41
C LEU A 118 16.39 -1.26 -2.91
N SER A 119 15.96 -0.07 -3.29
CA SER A 119 16.40 1.21 -2.71
C SER A 119 15.21 1.94 -2.12
N TYR A 120 15.34 2.43 -0.90
CA TYR A 120 14.30 3.14 -0.17
C TYR A 120 14.64 4.62 -0.05
N ASP A 121 13.62 5.43 -0.28
CA ASP A 121 13.65 6.87 -0.16
C ASP A 121 12.56 7.32 0.82
N TRP A 122 12.94 8.09 1.83
CA TRP A 122 12.01 8.71 2.78
C TRP A 122 11.94 10.22 2.53
N ALA A 123 10.73 10.75 2.59
CA ALA A 123 10.49 12.17 2.39
C ALA A 123 11.08 13.02 3.53
N ASP A 124 11.03 12.50 4.76
CA ASP A 124 11.56 13.22 5.92
C ASP A 124 13.08 13.40 5.82
N LYS A 125 13.54 14.64 6.00
CA LYS A 125 14.95 15.04 5.95
C LYS A 125 15.71 14.61 4.68
N TYR A 126 15.01 14.45 3.55
CA TYR A 126 15.60 14.13 2.24
C TYR A 126 16.50 12.88 2.27
N ARG A 127 16.05 11.83 2.95
CA ARG A 127 16.80 10.59 3.13
C ARG A 127 16.59 9.67 1.93
N TYR A 128 17.52 9.70 0.98
CA TYR A 128 17.43 8.97 -0.27
C TYR A 128 18.55 7.96 -0.47
N GLY A 129 18.27 6.93 -1.28
CA GLY A 129 19.26 5.98 -1.76
C GLY A 129 19.66 4.92 -0.74
N PHE A 130 18.76 4.49 0.13
CA PHE A 130 19.10 3.48 1.15
C PHE A 130 18.96 2.06 0.58
N PRO A 131 20.07 1.35 0.36
CA PRO A 131 20.04 0.02 -0.22
C PRO A 131 19.51 -0.99 0.79
N ALA A 132 18.64 -1.88 0.30
CA ALA A 132 18.07 -2.96 1.07
C ALA A 132 18.25 -4.29 0.35
N LYS A 133 18.61 -5.32 1.12
CA LYS A 133 18.61 -6.72 0.67
C LYS A 133 17.32 -7.37 1.15
N VAL A 134 16.59 -7.98 0.23
CA VAL A 134 15.29 -8.58 0.50
C VAL A 134 15.36 -10.08 0.31
N GLN A 135 14.82 -10.84 1.27
CA GLN A 135 14.61 -12.28 1.15
C GLN A 135 13.14 -12.57 1.36
N ARG A 136 12.50 -13.25 0.41
CA ARG A 136 11.09 -13.62 0.50
C ARG A 136 10.90 -15.12 0.33
N SER A 137 10.09 -15.72 1.18
CA SER A 137 9.77 -17.16 1.17
C SER A 137 8.30 -17.41 1.47
N ARG A 138 7.72 -18.41 0.78
CA ARG A 138 6.34 -18.86 1.01
C ARG A 138 6.28 -19.70 2.28
N GLN A 139 5.36 -19.38 3.19
CA GLN A 139 5.20 -20.07 4.47
C GLN A 139 4.14 -21.18 4.43
N GLY A 140 3.22 -21.13 3.47
CA GLY A 140 2.12 -22.10 3.36
C GLY A 140 0.84 -21.43 2.92
N LYS A 141 -0.29 -21.93 3.43
CA LYS A 141 -1.61 -21.37 3.19
C LYS A 141 -2.28 -20.95 4.49
N GLU A 142 -3.04 -19.86 4.44
CA GLU A 142 -3.90 -19.38 5.53
C GLU A 142 -5.16 -18.73 4.96
N SER A 143 -6.26 -18.88 5.69
CA SER A 143 -7.52 -18.23 5.35
C SER A 143 -7.54 -16.81 5.90
N VAL A 144 -7.66 -15.83 5.02
CA VAL A 144 -7.90 -14.43 5.39
C VAL A 144 -9.40 -14.22 5.49
N ILE A 145 -9.84 -13.76 6.66
CA ILE A 145 -11.24 -13.42 6.93
C ILE A 145 -11.37 -11.91 6.86
N THR A 146 -12.29 -11.45 6.03
CA THR A 146 -12.75 -10.06 5.93
C THR A 146 -14.21 -10.00 6.36
N PRO A 147 -14.76 -8.80 6.62
CA PRO A 147 -16.18 -8.66 6.98
C PRO A 147 -17.15 -9.26 5.94
N ILE A 148 -16.76 -9.34 4.67
CA ILE A 148 -17.61 -9.76 3.55
C ILE A 148 -17.26 -11.14 2.97
N SER A 149 -16.10 -11.69 3.31
CA SER A 149 -15.63 -12.94 2.69
C SER A 149 -14.52 -13.63 3.48
N SER A 150 -14.35 -14.92 3.20
CA SER A 150 -13.20 -15.71 3.66
C SER A 150 -12.50 -16.31 2.44
N THR A 151 -11.19 -16.07 2.32
CA THR A 151 -10.39 -16.51 1.16
C THR A 151 -9.15 -17.27 1.62
N THR A 152 -8.92 -18.47 1.10
CA THR A 152 -7.67 -19.21 1.31
C THR A 152 -6.57 -18.60 0.45
N THR A 153 -5.48 -18.17 1.09
CA THR A 153 -4.36 -17.46 0.44
C THR A 153 -3.05 -18.20 0.67
N ASP A 154 -2.05 -17.91 -0.15
CA ASP A 154 -0.65 -18.24 0.10
C ASP A 154 0.01 -17.14 0.92
N ILE A 155 0.65 -17.50 2.04
CA ILE A 155 1.36 -16.55 2.90
C ILE A 155 2.81 -16.47 2.47
N TYR A 156 3.33 -15.25 2.40
CA TYR A 156 4.74 -14.95 2.17
C TYR A 156 5.29 -14.11 3.31
N THR A 157 6.46 -14.50 3.81
CA THR A 157 7.27 -13.66 4.70
C THR A 157 8.41 -13.06 3.90
N GLU A 158 8.63 -11.77 4.11
CA GLU A 158 9.71 -11.03 3.49
C GLU A 158 10.52 -10.29 4.55
N VAL A 159 11.83 -10.50 4.55
CA VAL A 159 12.76 -9.79 5.43
C VAL A 159 13.57 -8.81 4.59
N VAL A 160 13.40 -7.52 4.89
CA VAL A 160 14.12 -6.41 4.29
C VAL A 160 15.25 -5.99 5.23
N THR A 161 16.49 -6.07 4.79
CA THR A 161 17.68 -5.76 5.61
C THR A 161 18.41 -4.54 5.07
N PHE A 162 18.57 -3.53 5.93
CA PHE A 162 19.36 -2.33 5.69
C PHE A 162 20.73 -2.48 6.38
N THR A 163 21.71 -3.06 5.67
CA THR A 163 23.01 -3.41 6.26
C THR A 163 23.74 -2.22 6.87
N SER A 164 23.69 -1.05 6.23
CA SER A 164 24.35 0.17 6.73
C SER A 164 23.71 0.75 7.99
N LEU A 165 22.48 0.33 8.32
CA LEU A 165 21.74 0.80 9.49
C LEU A 165 21.68 -0.26 10.60
N GLU A 166 22.16 -1.48 10.34
CA GLU A 166 21.99 -2.63 11.22
C GLU A 166 20.51 -2.83 11.63
N LYS A 167 19.61 -2.61 10.67
CA LYS A 167 18.15 -2.75 10.85
C LYS A 167 17.56 -3.72 9.85
N SER A 168 16.49 -4.38 10.29
CA SER A 168 15.63 -5.20 9.45
C SER A 168 14.16 -4.86 9.68
N VAL A 169 13.36 -5.13 8.66
CA VAL A 169 11.90 -5.07 8.68
C VAL A 169 11.38 -6.40 8.17
N GLU A 170 10.37 -6.95 8.84
CA GLU A 170 9.65 -8.13 8.39
C GLU A 170 8.29 -7.70 7.85
N ASN A 171 7.96 -8.14 6.64
CA ASN A 171 6.66 -7.95 6.00
C ASN A 171 5.99 -9.32 5.82
N GLN A 172 4.66 -9.32 5.88
CA GLN A 172 3.84 -10.48 5.55
C GLN A 172 2.85 -10.11 4.44
N TYR A 173 2.67 -11.01 3.48
CA TYR A 173 1.76 -10.85 2.37
C TYR A 173 0.89 -12.09 2.22
N TRP A 174 -0.42 -11.88 2.09
CA TRP A 174 -1.40 -12.90 1.77
C TRP A 174 -1.82 -12.74 0.32
N VAL A 175 -1.52 -13.74 -0.50
CA VAL A 175 -1.67 -13.67 -1.96
C VAL A 175 -2.73 -14.68 -2.38
N ASN A 176 -3.75 -14.22 -3.10
CA ASN A 176 -4.72 -15.12 -3.70
C ASN A 176 -4.10 -15.84 -4.92
N GLY A 177 -4.37 -17.13 -5.05
CA GLY A 177 -3.83 -18.00 -6.10
C GLY A 177 -4.63 -17.98 -7.40
#